data_AF-A0A959JSR8-F1
#
_entry.id   AF-A0A959JSR8-F1
#
_cell.length_a   1.000
_cell.length_b   1.000
_cell.length_c   1.000
_cell.angle_alpha   90.00
_cell.angle_beta   90.00
_cell.angle_gamma   90.00
#
_symmetry.space_group_name_H-M   'P 1'
#
loop_
_entity.id
_entity.type
_entity.pdbx_description
1 polymer ?
#
loop_
_entity_poly.entity_id
_entity_poly.type
_entity_poly.pdbx_seq_one_letter_code
_entity_poly.pdbx_strand_id
1 'polypeptide(L)'
;LSGHTHDYERLEKQYGNQKTHFVITGGGGGGIEPLGSVSDYPQMDTLLKTHHYCRFEIDYNHCRMEVYNQEGTVIDKQDFSKPLRGIDK
;
A
#
# COMPACT_ATOMS: atom_id res chain seq x y z
N LEU A 1 7.92 -0.55 0.38
CA LEU A 1 7.14 -1.76 0.71
C LEU A 1 7.82 -2.44 1.88
N SER A 2 7.09 -2.85 2.90
CA SER A 2 7.60 -3.60 4.05
C SER A 2 6.64 -4.72 4.43
N GLY A 3 7.15 -5.75 5.11
CA GLY A 3 6.34 -6.73 5.82
C GLY A 3 6.52 -6.56 7.34
N HIS A 4 6.70 -7.69 8.03
CA HIS A 4 6.90 -7.82 9.48
C HIS A 4 5.63 -7.63 10.33
N THR A 5 4.99 -6.48 10.28
CA THR A 5 3.70 -6.28 10.96
C THR A 5 2.61 -7.06 10.23
N HIS A 6 1.87 -7.92 10.93
CA HIS A 6 0.94 -8.87 10.31
C HIS A 6 -0.43 -8.25 10.02
N ASP A 7 -0.45 -7.26 9.14
CA ASP A 7 -1.63 -6.55 8.65
C ASP A 7 -1.33 -5.84 7.33
N TYR A 8 -2.35 -5.15 6.79
CA TYR A 8 -2.20 -4.22 5.68
C TYR A 8 -2.26 -2.79 6.21
N GLU A 9 -1.25 -1.97 5.89
CA GLU A 9 -1.28 -0.54 6.18
C GLU A 9 -0.75 0.27 5.01
N ARG A 10 -1.29 1.48 4.82
CA ARG A 10 -0.81 2.42 3.81
C ARG A 10 -0.78 3.85 4.34
N LEU A 11 0.25 4.58 3.94
CA LEU A 11 0.41 5.99 4.22
C LEU A 11 1.07 6.70 3.04
N GLU A 12 0.50 7.83 2.65
CA GLU A 12 1.11 8.77 1.72
C GLU A 12 1.71 9.96 2.49
N LYS A 13 2.96 10.32 2.19
CA LYS A 13 3.58 11.54 2.73
C LYS A 13 4.30 12.33 1.64
N GLN A 14 4.21 13.65 1.77
CA GLN A 14 4.96 14.59 0.95
C GLN A 14 6.30 14.92 1.61
N TYR A 15 7.39 14.78 0.85
CA TYR A 15 8.75 15.17 1.22
C TYR A 15 9.31 16.12 0.16
N GLY A 16 9.21 17.43 0.42
CA GLY A 16 9.57 18.45 -0.57
C GLY A 16 8.67 18.34 -1.81
N ASN A 17 9.25 18.07 -2.98
CA ASN A 17 8.52 17.87 -4.24
C ASN A 17 8.25 16.38 -4.56
N GLN A 18 8.53 15.46 -3.63
CA GLN A 18 8.37 14.03 -3.82
C GLN A 18 7.24 13.51 -2.92
N LYS A 19 6.38 12.67 -3.50
CA LYS A 19 5.35 11.93 -2.79
C LYS A 19 5.86 10.52 -2.55
N THR A 20 5.87 10.08 -1.29
CA THR A 20 6.32 8.75 -0.88
C THR A 20 5.14 7.96 -0.33
N HIS A 21 4.96 6.76 -0.86
CA HIS A 21 3.96 5.81 -0.38
C HIS A 21 4.64 4.73 0.47
N PHE A 22 4.22 4.64 1.72
CA PHE A 22 4.55 3.54 2.62
C PHE A 22 3.42 2.52 2.53
N VAL A 23 3.78 1.27 2.29
CA VAL A 23 2.85 0.14 2.23
C VAL A 23 3.44 -0.99 3.05
N ILE A 24 2.68 -1.42 4.05
CA ILE A 24 2.96 -2.56 4.92
C ILE A 24 2.04 -3.69 4.45
N THR A 25 2.62 -4.85 4.13
CA THR A 25 1.94 -5.98 3.51
C THR A 25 2.31 -7.30 4.22
N GLY A 26 2.30 -7.32 5.55
CA GLY A 26 2.74 -8.49 6.32
C GLY A 26 1.64 -9.50 6.63
N GLY A 27 0.39 -9.26 6.22
CA GLY A 27 -0.77 -10.14 6.42
C GLY A 27 -0.77 -11.44 5.59
N GLY A 28 0.37 -11.93 5.12
CA GLY A 28 0.44 -13.06 4.17
C GLY A 28 0.09 -14.45 4.72
N GLY A 29 -0.10 -14.60 6.05
CA GLY A 29 -0.50 -15.89 6.65
C GLY A 29 -0.12 -16.11 8.12
N GLY A 30 0.71 -15.25 8.72
CA GLY A 30 0.97 -15.25 10.16
C GLY A 30 -0.19 -14.70 10.99
N GLY A 31 -0.17 -14.87 12.32
CA GLY A 31 -1.24 -14.37 13.18
C GLY A 31 -1.45 -12.86 13.01
N ILE A 32 -2.68 -12.46 12.63
CA ILE A 32 -3.05 -11.07 12.35
C ILE A 32 -2.97 -10.22 13.62
N GLU A 33 -2.53 -8.96 13.45
CA GLU A 33 -2.51 -7.98 14.55
C GLU A 33 -3.90 -7.79 15.18
N PRO A 34 -4.00 -7.55 16.50
CA PRO A 34 -5.27 -7.46 17.19
C PRO A 34 -6.24 -6.44 16.58
N LEU A 35 -7.52 -6.81 16.50
CA LEU A 35 -8.57 -5.88 16.09
C LEU A 35 -8.60 -4.67 17.03
N GLY A 36 -8.63 -3.47 16.46
CA GLY A 36 -8.62 -2.21 17.21
C GLY A 36 -7.23 -1.71 17.58
N SER A 37 -6.15 -2.47 17.33
CA SER A 37 -4.81 -1.89 17.41
C SER A 37 -4.60 -0.90 16.26
N VAL A 38 -4.03 0.26 16.60
CA VAL A 38 -3.72 1.34 15.66
C VAL A 38 -2.24 1.69 15.78
N SER A 39 -1.65 2.19 14.70
CA SER A 39 -0.29 2.70 14.74
C SER A 39 -0.25 3.98 15.59
N ASP A 40 0.55 4.00 16.66
CA ASP A 40 0.67 5.16 17.55
C ASP A 40 1.17 6.41 16.80
N TYR A 41 2.19 6.22 15.96
CA TYR A 41 2.71 7.24 15.06
C TYR A 41 3.54 6.59 13.93
N PRO A 42 3.43 7.06 12.68
CA PRO A 42 2.41 8.00 12.18
C PRO A 42 1.02 7.35 12.12
N GLN A 43 -0.03 8.17 12.13
CA GLN A 43 -1.36 7.68 11.79
C GLN A 43 -1.41 7.33 10.30
N MET A 44 -1.85 6.12 9.99
CA MET A 44 -1.91 5.59 8.63
C MET A 44 -3.20 6.04 7.94
N ASP A 45 -3.15 6.22 6.62
CA ASP A 45 -4.34 6.54 5.81
C ASP A 45 -5.30 5.34 5.76
N THR A 46 -4.74 4.14 5.78
CA THR A 46 -5.47 2.88 5.73
C THR A 46 -4.77 1.87 6.62
N LEU A 47 -5.55 1.17 7.44
CA LEU A 47 -5.09 0.10 8.32
C LEU A 47 -6.19 -0.96 8.35
N LEU A 48 -5.87 -2.14 7.83
CA LEU A 48 -6.79 -3.27 7.74
C LEU A 48 -6.15 -4.50 8.38
N LYS A 49 -6.79 -4.99 9.45
CA LYS A 49 -6.37 -6.21 10.16
C LYS A 49 -6.95 -7.44 9.46
N THR A 50 -6.37 -7.80 8.32
CA THR A 50 -6.83 -8.95 7.53
C THR A 50 -5.70 -9.58 6.73
N HIS A 51 -5.86 -10.88 6.45
CA HIS A 51 -4.99 -11.58 5.55
C HIS A 51 -5.17 -11.09 4.12
N HIS A 52 -4.06 -10.85 3.43
CA HIS A 52 -4.09 -10.29 2.09
C HIS A 52 -2.84 -10.62 1.29
N TYR A 53 -2.92 -10.32 -0.02
CA TYR A 53 -1.77 -10.16 -0.89
C TYR A 53 -1.96 -8.93 -1.78
N CYS A 54 -0.84 -8.33 -2.19
CA CYS A 54 -0.85 -7.19 -3.11
C CYS A 54 -0.51 -7.66 -4.53
N ARG A 55 -1.24 -7.14 -5.52
CA ARG A 55 -0.95 -7.28 -6.94
C ARG A 55 -0.59 -5.92 -7.51
N PHE A 56 0.56 -5.85 -8.16
CA PHE A 56 1.02 -4.65 -8.86
C PHE A 56 1.01 -4.89 -10.36
N GLU A 57 0.33 -4.03 -11.09
CA GLU A 57 0.35 -3.97 -12.56
C GLU A 57 1.03 -2.66 -12.95
N ILE A 58 2.18 -2.76 -13.62
CA ILE A 58 3.02 -1.61 -13.98
C ILE A 58 3.11 -1.53 -15.49
N ASP A 59 2.80 -0.37 -16.05
CA ASP A 59 2.98 -0.06 -17.47
C ASP A 59 3.55 1.34 -17.64
N TYR A 60 4.62 1.48 -18.42
CA TYR A 60 5.34 2.71 -18.77
C TYR A 60 5.50 3.76 -17.65
N ASN A 61 4.45 4.53 -17.36
CA ASN A 61 4.41 5.59 -16.35
C ASN A 61 3.27 5.44 -15.32
N HIS A 62 2.60 4.31 -15.31
CA HIS A 62 1.48 3.97 -14.45
C HIS A 62 1.81 2.71 -13.63
N CYS A 63 1.41 2.71 -12.36
CA CYS A 63 1.43 1.55 -11.49
C CYS A 63 0.08 1.45 -10.79
N ARG A 64 -0.64 0.36 -11.00
CA ARG A 64 -1.85 0.01 -10.26
C ARG A 64 -1.50 -1.01 -9.19
N MET A 65 -1.78 -0.68 -7.95
CA MET A 65 -1.72 -1.61 -6.82
C MET A 65 -3.15 -2.00 -6.42
N GLU A 66 -3.39 -3.29 -6.31
CA GLU A 66 -4.62 -3.85 -5.75
C GLU A 66 -4.28 -4.77 -4.59
N VAL A 67 -5.10 -4.74 -3.56
CA VAL A 67 -4.92 -5.56 -2.36
C VAL A 67 -6.12 -6.48 -2.25
N TYR A 68 -5.86 -7.78 -2.21
CA TYR A 68 -6.88 -8.82 -2.19
C TYR A 68 -6.92 -9.52 -0.85
N ASN A 69 -8.11 -9.72 -0.30
CA ASN A 69 -8.29 -10.59 0.86
C ASN A 69 -8.28 -12.08 0.46
N GLN A 70 -8.49 -12.97 1.44
CA GLN A 70 -8.50 -14.42 1.23
C GLN A 70 -9.65 -14.90 0.34
N GLU A 71 -10.75 -14.15 0.29
CA GLU A 71 -11.88 -14.41 -0.59
C GLU A 71 -11.64 -13.94 -2.04
N GLY A 72 -10.48 -13.33 -2.33
CA GLY A 72 -10.17 -12.76 -3.64
C GLY A 72 -10.92 -11.45 -3.94
N THR A 73 -11.44 -10.79 -2.92
CA THR A 73 -12.08 -9.47 -3.01
C THR A 73 -11.03 -8.37 -2.87
N VAL A 74 -11.13 -7.33 -3.70
CA VAL A 74 -10.26 -6.14 -3.59
C VAL A 74 -10.70 -5.31 -2.37
N ILE A 75 -9.77 -5.11 -1.42
CA ILE A 75 -10.00 -4.38 -0.17
C ILE A 75 -9.32 -3.01 -0.14
N ASP A 76 -8.32 -2.77 -0.99
CA ASP A 76 -7.77 -1.44 -1.30
C ASP A 76 -7.24 -1.44 -2.74
N LYS A 77 -7.22 -0.25 -3.35
CA LYS A 77 -6.70 -0.03 -4.68
C LYS A 77 -6.08 1.36 -4.78
N GLN A 78 -4.89 1.43 -5.37
CA GLN A 78 -4.18 2.69 -5.63
C GLN A 78 -3.66 2.73 -7.05
N ASP A 79 -3.81 3.89 -7.69
CA ASP A 79 -3.29 4.17 -9.03
C ASP A 79 -2.23 5.26 -8.93
N PHE A 80 -1.00 4.96 -9.34
CA PHE A 80 0.15 5.86 -9.29
C PHE A 80 0.55 6.22 -10.71
N SER A 81 0.62 7.52 -11.01
CA SER A 81 1.07 8.02 -12.31
C SER A 81 2.31 8.89 -12.14
N LYS A 82 3.32 8.64 -12.96
CA LYS A 82 4.45 9.56 -13.14
C LYS A 82 4.17 10.42 -14.37
N PRO A 83 4.19 11.77 -14.25
CA PRO A 83 4.12 12.63 -15.41
C PRO A 83 5.25 12.31 -16.37
N LEU A 84 4.94 12.18 -17.66
CA LEU A 84 5.96 12.07 -18.70
C LEU A 84 6.70 13.41 -18.74
N ARG A 85 7.95 13.41 -18.29
CA ARG A 85 8.82 14.55 -18.55
C ARG A 85 9.11 14.54 -20.03
N GLY A 86 8.79 15.64 -20.71
CA GLY A 86 9.10 15.82 -22.12
C GLY A 86 10.56 15.46 -22.36
N ILE A 87 10.81 14.76 -23.45
CA ILE A 87 12.12 14.84 -24.11
C ILE A 87 12.18 16.28 -24.58
N ASP A 88 12.72 17.17 -23.75
CA ASP A 88 13.13 18.49 -24.19
C ASP A 88 14.13 18.25 -25.33
N LYS A 89 13.68 18.51 -26.55
CA LYS A 89 14.52 18.55 -27.75
C LYS A 89 15.27 19.87 -27.80
#